data_AF-A0A1V3XD42-F1
#
_entry.id   AF-A0A1V3XD42-F1
#
_cell.length_a   1.000
_cell.length_b   1.000
_cell.length_c   1.000
_cell.angle_alpha   90.00
_cell.angle_beta   90.00
_cell.angle_gamma   90.00
#
_symmetry.space_group_name_H-M   'P 1'
#
loop_
_entity.id
_entity.type
_entity.pdbx_description
1 polymer ?
#
loop_
_entity_poly.entity_id
_entity_poly.type
_entity_poly.pdbx_seq_one_letter_code
_entity_poly.pdbx_strand_id
1 'polypeptide(L)'
;MSLSTGIAHADVMNWDAVAQCESGGNWTANTGNGAYGGLQFKQATWDEYGGVGNPATASKQQQIAVANRVLAGQGPAAWPKCASAGGLPPVPVVLPKPVRQLQQTVTEIISLFTPHQ
;
A
#
# COMPACT_ATOMS: atom_id res chain seq x y z
N MET A 1 20.66 -18.46 27.43
CA MET A 1 20.72 -17.46 26.34
C MET A 1 19.29 -17.28 25.85
N SER A 2 18.59 -16.25 26.33
CA SER A 2 17.20 -16.00 25.98
C SER A 2 17.16 -15.40 24.58
N LEU A 3 16.71 -16.19 23.60
CA LEU A 3 16.37 -15.68 22.28
C LEU A 3 15.00 -15.03 22.39
N SER A 4 14.99 -13.70 22.63
CA SER A 4 13.81 -12.90 22.39
C SER A 4 13.50 -12.99 20.90
N THR A 5 12.54 -13.83 20.54
CA THR A 5 11.92 -13.82 19.22
C THR A 5 11.18 -12.50 19.08
N GLY A 6 11.93 -11.45 18.70
CA GLY A 6 11.34 -10.22 18.20
C GLY A 6 10.39 -10.63 17.09
N ILE A 7 9.10 -10.30 17.27
CA ILE A 7 8.09 -10.51 16.26
C ILE A 7 8.50 -9.61 15.09
N ALA A 8 9.26 -10.14 14.14
CA ALA A 8 9.40 -9.53 12.85
C ALA A 8 8.01 -9.58 12.25
N HIS A 9 7.30 -8.45 12.28
CA HIS A 9 6.20 -8.25 11.35
C HIS A 9 6.84 -8.42 9.99
N ALA A 10 6.66 -9.60 9.38
CA ALA A 10 7.02 -9.82 8.00
C ALA A 10 6.01 -9.00 7.21
N ASP A 11 6.29 -7.69 7.12
CA ASP A 11 5.67 -6.88 6.11
C ASP A 11 5.85 -7.64 4.79
N VAL A 12 4.76 -7.85 4.05
CA VAL A 12 4.75 -8.57 2.77
C VAL A 12 5.75 -7.94 1.78
N MET A 13 6.19 -6.72 2.09
CA MET A 13 7.11 -5.88 1.36
C MET A 13 8.19 -5.34 2.29
N ASN A 14 9.45 -5.39 1.87
CA ASN A 14 10.54 -4.77 2.63
C ASN A 14 10.50 -3.25 2.50
N TRP A 15 9.71 -2.59 3.35
CA TRP A 15 9.54 -1.13 3.35
C TRP A 15 10.83 -0.35 3.62
N ASP A 16 11.81 -0.96 4.27
CA ASP A 16 13.12 -0.35 4.47
C ASP A 16 13.86 -0.16 3.14
N ALA A 17 13.86 -1.20 2.29
CA ALA A 17 14.43 -1.12 0.95
C ALA A 17 13.65 -0.16 0.04
N VAL A 18 12.33 -0.10 0.16
CA VAL A 18 11.50 0.88 -0.55
C VAL A 18 11.83 2.30 -0.10
N ALA A 19 11.94 2.55 1.21
CA ALA A 19 12.29 3.86 1.75
C ALA A 19 13.72 4.26 1.40
N GLN A 20 14.64 3.30 1.30
CA GLN A 20 16.00 3.50 0.81
C GLN A 20 16.01 3.96 -0.65
N CYS A 21 15.15 3.37 -1.48
CA CYS A 21 15.01 3.72 -2.89
C CYS A 21 14.30 5.08 -3.09
N GLU A 22 13.24 5.36 -2.32
CA GLU A 22 12.44 6.59 -2.46
C GLU A 22 13.10 7.81 -1.80
N SER A 23 13.56 7.67 -0.55
CA SER A 23 14.03 8.79 0.28
C SER A 23 15.46 8.62 0.78
N GLY A 24 16.21 7.61 0.29
CA GLY A 24 17.54 7.30 0.80
C GLY A 24 17.55 6.76 2.24
N GLY A 25 16.40 6.30 2.75
CA GLY A 25 16.25 5.79 4.12
C GLY A 25 15.79 6.83 5.14
N ASN A 26 15.47 8.05 4.69
CA ASN A 26 15.06 9.12 5.59
C ASN A 26 13.55 9.06 5.89
N TRP A 27 13.20 8.40 7.00
CA TRP A 27 11.80 8.27 7.48
C TRP A 27 11.16 9.59 7.91
N THR A 28 11.95 10.64 8.12
CA THR A 28 11.50 11.99 8.49
C THR A 28 11.61 12.98 7.34
N ALA A 29 11.72 12.49 6.10
CA ALA A 29 11.80 13.35 4.92
C ALA A 29 10.57 14.26 4.83
N ASN A 30 10.81 15.57 4.89
CA ASN A 30 9.80 16.61 4.70
C ASN A 30 10.42 17.72 3.86
N THR A 31 10.70 17.41 2.60
CA THR A 31 11.38 18.29 1.63
C THR A 31 10.47 19.37 1.06
N GLY A 32 9.20 19.45 1.48
CA GLY A 32 8.24 20.46 0.99
C GLY A 32 7.72 20.20 -0.42
N ASN A 33 7.99 19.02 -0.98
CA ASN A 33 7.54 18.55 -2.29
C ASN A 33 6.13 17.94 -2.29
N GLY A 34 5.38 18.06 -1.18
CA GLY A 34 4.02 17.54 -1.02
C GLY A 34 3.94 16.04 -0.73
N ALA A 35 5.10 15.40 -0.50
CA ALA A 35 5.21 14.02 -0.06
C ALA A 35 6.09 13.94 1.18
N TYR A 36 5.81 12.96 2.04
CA TYR A 36 6.25 12.96 3.43
C TYR A 36 6.71 11.58 3.87
N GLY A 37 7.73 11.56 4.72
CA GLY A 37 8.29 10.36 5.32
C GLY A 37 9.13 9.53 4.34
N GLY A 38 9.59 8.37 4.82
CA GLY A 38 10.55 7.54 4.07
C GLY A 38 9.96 6.94 2.81
N LEU A 39 8.65 6.73 2.79
CA LEU A 39 7.90 6.15 1.68
C LEU A 39 7.24 7.20 0.78
N GLN A 40 7.57 8.49 0.96
CA GLN A 40 7.05 9.57 0.11
C GLN A 40 5.51 9.57 0.04
N PHE A 41 4.84 9.46 1.19
CA PHE A 41 3.38 9.50 1.26
C PHE A 41 2.81 10.86 0.87
N LYS A 42 1.76 10.86 0.06
CA LYS A 42 0.91 12.05 -0.12
C LYS A 42 0.00 12.22 1.09
N GLN A 43 -0.19 13.45 1.53
CA GLN A 43 -1.06 13.76 2.68
C GLN A 43 -2.51 13.25 2.47
N ALA A 44 -3.04 13.35 1.25
CA ALA A 44 -4.39 12.86 0.93
C ALA A 44 -4.52 11.34 1.12
N THR A 45 -3.56 10.57 0.63
CA THR A 45 -3.54 9.11 0.81
C THR A 45 -3.29 8.72 2.26
N TRP A 46 -2.46 9.48 2.98
CA TRP A 46 -2.25 9.24 4.41
C TRP A 46 -3.56 9.33 5.19
N ASP A 47 -4.32 10.41 4.98
CA ASP A 47 -5.60 10.65 5.64
C ASP A 47 -6.63 9.57 5.29
N GLU A 48 -6.74 9.24 4.00
CA GLU A 48 -7.69 8.24 3.49
C GLU A 48 -7.45 6.82 4.04
N TYR A 49 -6.21 6.47 4.34
CA TYR A 49 -5.84 5.16 4.89
C TYR A 49 -5.70 5.15 6.42
N GLY A 50 -6.24 6.18 7.09
CA GLY A 50 -6.33 6.28 8.54
C GLY A 50 -5.02 6.65 9.21
N GLY A 51 -4.15 7.36 8.50
CA GLY A 51 -3.00 8.04 9.05
C GLY A 51 -3.43 9.37 9.68
N VAL A 52 -2.97 9.62 10.91
CA VAL A 52 -3.29 10.85 11.65
C VAL A 52 -2.08 11.78 11.62
N GLY A 53 -2.29 13.08 11.39
CA GLY A 53 -1.24 14.09 11.40
C GLY A 53 -0.34 14.04 10.16
N ASN A 54 0.94 14.40 10.31
CA ASN A 54 1.90 14.43 9.20
C ASN A 54 2.70 13.11 9.14
N PRO A 55 2.77 12.43 7.98
CA PRO A 55 3.54 11.19 7.82
C PRO A 55 5.01 11.35 8.23
N ALA A 56 5.64 12.50 7.97
CA ALA A 56 7.03 12.75 8.34
C ALA A 56 7.26 12.86 9.85
N THR A 57 6.20 13.18 10.62
CA THR A 57 6.23 13.18 12.10
C THR A 57 5.80 11.85 12.69
N ALA A 58 5.20 10.97 11.89
CA ALA A 58 4.76 9.65 12.32
C ALA A 58 5.96 8.69 12.43
N SER A 59 5.93 7.80 13.42
CA SER A 59 6.97 6.79 13.60
C SER A 59 7.04 5.84 12.41
N LYS A 60 8.23 5.27 12.13
CA LYS A 60 8.46 4.29 11.06
C LYS A 60 7.40 3.18 11.04
N GLN A 61 7.10 2.58 12.19
CA GLN A 61 6.08 1.52 12.29
C GLN A 61 4.67 2.00 11.93
N GLN A 62 4.34 3.25 12.24
CA GLN A 62 3.06 3.85 11.88
C GLN A 62 2.98 4.08 10.36
N GLN A 63 4.07 4.56 9.77
CA GLN A 63 4.19 4.72 8.33
C GLN A 63 4.04 3.38 7.61
N ILE A 64 4.71 2.34 8.10
CA ILE A 64 4.61 0.97 7.59
C ILE A 64 3.18 0.41 7.73
N ALA A 65 2.51 0.65 8.86
CA ALA A 65 1.14 0.19 9.06
C ALA A 65 0.17 0.82 8.05
N VAL A 66 0.30 2.12 7.79
CA VAL A 66 -0.49 2.81 6.74
C VAL A 66 -0.07 2.32 5.35
N ALA A 67 1.22 2.09 5.12
CA ALA A 67 1.74 1.54 3.87
C ALA A 67 1.17 0.17 3.54
N ASN A 68 1.05 -0.72 4.53
CA ASN A 68 0.42 -2.02 4.37
C ASN A 68 -1.07 -1.88 4.01
N ARG A 69 -1.79 -0.90 4.56
CA ARG A 69 -3.19 -0.63 4.17
C ARG A 69 -3.28 -0.11 2.74
N VAL A 70 -2.39 0.81 2.35
CA VAL A 70 -2.29 1.32 0.98
C VAL A 70 -1.93 0.19 0.01
N LEU A 71 -0.99 -0.68 0.37
CA LEU A 71 -0.64 -1.85 -0.41
C LEU A 71 -1.82 -2.82 -0.54
N ALA A 72 -2.62 -3.00 0.51
CA ALA A 72 -3.82 -3.83 0.46
C ALA A 72 -4.93 -3.23 -0.42
N GLY A 73 -5.04 -1.89 -0.49
CA GLY A 73 -6.08 -1.20 -1.26
C GLY A 73 -5.70 -0.88 -2.72
N GLN A 74 -4.54 -0.28 -2.93
CA GLN A 74 -4.02 0.15 -4.24
C GLN A 74 -3.03 -0.86 -4.86
N GLY A 75 -2.46 -1.76 -4.07
CA GLY A 75 -1.42 -2.67 -4.54
C GLY A 75 -0.05 -2.00 -4.69
N PRO A 76 0.96 -2.73 -5.19
CA PRO A 76 2.32 -2.22 -5.36
C PRO A 76 2.44 -1.09 -6.39
N ALA A 77 1.36 -0.81 -7.16
CA ALA A 77 1.27 0.28 -8.12
C ALA A 77 1.36 1.68 -7.48
N ALA A 78 1.15 1.80 -6.16
CA ALA A 78 1.37 3.04 -5.43
C ALA A 78 2.87 3.45 -5.39
N TRP A 79 3.80 2.49 -5.54
CA TRP A 79 5.25 2.71 -5.57
C TRP A 79 5.91 2.09 -6.81
N PRO A 80 5.59 2.53 -8.04
CA PRO A 80 5.97 1.81 -9.26
C PRO A 80 7.49 1.75 -9.51
N LYS A 81 8.28 2.70 -8.96
CA LYS A 81 9.74 2.73 -9.14
C LYS A 81 10.49 1.93 -8.10
N CYS A 82 10.03 1.97 -6.85
CA CYS A 82 10.73 1.39 -5.72
C CYS A 82 10.05 0.14 -5.14
N ALA A 83 8.87 -0.25 -5.63
CA ALA A 83 8.19 -1.48 -5.22
C ALA A 83 9.03 -2.73 -5.47
N SER A 84 9.77 -2.74 -6.58
CA SER A 84 10.72 -3.81 -6.94
C SER A 84 11.85 -3.97 -5.92
N ALA A 85 12.27 -2.87 -5.27
CA ALA A 85 13.28 -2.91 -4.20
C ALA A 85 12.72 -3.56 -2.91
N GLY A 86 11.41 -3.45 -2.70
CA GLY A 86 10.70 -4.11 -1.60
C GLY A 86 10.50 -5.62 -1.77
N GLY A 87 10.97 -6.21 -2.88
CA GLY A 87 10.93 -7.65 -3.13
C GLY A 87 9.63 -8.17 -3.75
N LEU A 88 8.67 -7.30 -4.07
CA LEU A 88 7.52 -7.70 -4.88
C LEU A 88 7.92 -7.66 -6.37
N PRO A 89 7.72 -8.74 -7.14
CA PRO A 89 7.83 -8.65 -8.59
C PRO A 89 6.85 -7.57 -9.09
N PRO A 90 7.11 -6.92 -10.25
CA PRO A 90 6.15 -6.05 -10.92
C PRO A 90 5.00 -6.91 -11.45
N VAL A 91 4.20 -7.48 -10.55
CA VAL A 91 2.95 -8.09 -10.93
C VAL A 91 1.99 -6.94 -11.20
N PRO A 92 1.39 -6.86 -12.40
CA PRO A 92 0.23 -6.01 -12.57
C PRO A 92 -0.77 -6.47 -11.51
N VAL A 93 -1.48 -5.52 -10.91
CA VAL A 93 -2.58 -5.79 -9.98
C VAL A 93 -3.66 -6.55 -10.76
N VAL A 94 -3.46 -7.86 -10.93
CA VAL A 94 -4.52 -8.79 -11.24
C VAL A 94 -5.19 -8.99 -9.90
N LEU A 95 -6.21 -8.16 -9.69
CA LEU A 95 -7.31 -8.45 -8.77
C LEU A 95 -7.47 -9.98 -8.65
N PRO A 96 -7.47 -10.57 -7.44
CA PRO A 96 -7.76 -11.99 -7.33
C PRO A 96 -9.09 -12.28 -8.04
N LYS A 97 -9.05 -13.28 -8.93
CA LYS A 97 -10.15 -13.67 -9.82
C LYS A 97 -11.54 -13.91 -9.17
N PRO A 98 -11.74 -14.26 -7.87
CA PRO A 98 -13.09 -14.53 -7.37
C PRO A 98 -14.08 -13.35 -7.46
N VAL A 99 -13.59 -12.10 -7.49
CA VAL A 99 -14.49 -10.92 -7.57
C VAL A 99 -15.05 -10.71 -8.97
N ARG A 100 -14.31 -11.08 -10.03
CA ARG A 100 -14.80 -10.98 -11.42
C ARG A 100 -15.92 -11.97 -11.70
N GLN A 101 -15.85 -13.18 -11.14
CA GLN A 101 -16.88 -14.19 -11.34
C GLN A 101 -18.22 -13.73 -10.72
N LEU A 102 -18.18 -13.16 -9.51
CA LEU A 102 -19.37 -12.61 -8.86
C LEU A 102 -19.96 -11.43 -9.62
N GLN A 103 -19.14 -10.51 -10.15
CA GLN A 103 -19.64 -9.38 -10.95
C GLN A 103 -20.27 -9.82 -12.29
N GLN A 104 -19.70 -10.82 -12.95
CA GLN A 104 -20.25 -11.39 -14.18
C GLN A 104 -21.60 -12.06 -13.91
N THR A 105 -21.70 -12.89 -12.87
CA THR A 105 -22.95 -13.54 -12.50
C THR A 105 -24.02 -12.54 -12.07
N VAL A 106 -23.66 -11.48 -11.34
CA VAL A 106 -24.61 -10.43 -10.95
C VAL A 106 -25.13 -9.66 -12.17
N THR A 107 -24.27 -9.38 -13.17
CA THR A 107 -24.68 -8.65 -14.39
C THR A 107 -25.59 -9.51 -15.29
N GLU A 108 -25.35 -10.82 -15.39
CA GLU A 108 -26.23 -11.72 -16.13
C GLU A 108 -27.59 -11.89 -15.45
N ILE A 109 -27.64 -12.00 -14.11
CA ILE A 109 -28.91 -12.08 -13.38
C ILE A 109 -29.72 -10.78 -13.53
N ILE A 110 -29.07 -9.61 -13.51
CA ILE A 110 -29.76 -8.31 -13.67
C ILE A 110 -30.34 -8.17 -15.10
N SER A 111 -29.66 -8.70 -16.11
CA SER A 111 -30.14 -8.70 -17.51
C SER A 111 -31.40 -9.55 -17.71
N LEU A 112 -31.63 -10.56 -16.86
CA LEU A 112 -32.85 -11.38 -16.90
C LEU A 112 -34.09 -10.66 -16.31
N PHE A 113 -33.89 -9.60 -15.53
CA PHE A 113 -34.95 -8.85 -14.87
C PHE A 113 -35.14 -7.43 -15.41
N THR A 114 -34.31 -6.99 -16.37
CA THR A 114 -34.45 -5.65 -16.98
C THR A 114 -35.34 -5.76 -18.21
N PRO A 115 -36.59 -5.24 -18.20
CA PRO A 115 -37.42 -5.20 -19.40
C PRO A 115 -36.78 -4.27 -20.43
N HIS A 116 -36.35 -4.84 -21.55
CA HIS A 116 -35.99 -4.07 -22.74
C HIS A 116 -37.26 -3.43 -23.31
N GLN A 117 -37.40 -2.12 -23.10
CA GLN A 117 -38.31 -1.27 -23.87
C GLN A 117 -37.63 -0.85 -25.17
#